data_AF-A0A7J9WVV0-F1
#
_entry.id   AF-A0A7J9WVV0-F1
#
_cell.length_a   1.000
_cell.length_b   1.000
_cell.length_c   1.000
_cell.angle_alpha   90.00
_cell.angle_beta   90.00
_cell.angle_gamma   90.00
#
_symmetry.space_group_name_H-M   'P 1'
#
loop_
_entity.id
_entity.type
_entity.pdbx_description
1 polymer ?
#
loop_
_entity_poly.entity_id
_entity_poly.type
_entity_poly.pdbx_seq_one_letter_code
_entity_poly.pdbx_strand_id
1 'polypeptide(L)'
;MPRDIPTYSECAPPGEARSHKQLGGIAGTIGNAILEHTAVTVAALLALLVGLVLLNNPLTWAVLGVVIIAGLEEFKDWYYNGRLLCIVDRDCAIGTVIAEPEAAFDGDRKLNLSLAPYSQGQVVETLLDHIATNETMLIDNASFNDPPFHASAPPLPVAAQRENDLGILRGYLRALRSSDPDDGDAESRMFRQLLIGVVHRLMSDPARNFYNRYYRKDAAFIAPGSALDNAIPRDFDTAVNWAGPNAQSAATEFNAYIGRDDSLNPEFRFDTTHVVPYLHCEIEGYYIKLLIDNLILAFSAWLAAMLLLFFLTPLAPLIALGIALLIFLIKWVIDELTGNDGDADEPDVDVDDPDVTDDAVLASSGDVVVTYGNWIMDTEHHNYFEIHPVRAYYLVARNSLGREPVLINGNMEQEEFGHENFDVREIDATRADEICRIITRGEEGGTDDVIERAGPEALSYGLRAWYAGGKQRIA
;
A
#
# COMPACT_ATOMS: atom_id res chain seq x y z
N MET A 1 -11.90 -10.41 -21.39
CA MET A 1 -10.68 -10.03 -20.65
C MET A 1 -10.76 -10.70 -19.28
N PRO A 2 -9.64 -11.13 -18.68
CA PRO A 2 -9.69 -11.88 -17.43
C PRO A 2 -10.35 -10.99 -16.38
N ARG A 3 -11.39 -11.52 -15.72
CA ARG A 3 -12.14 -10.85 -14.65
C ARG A 3 -11.38 -10.84 -13.32
N ASP A 4 -10.19 -11.40 -13.30
CA ASP A 4 -9.40 -11.62 -12.09
C ASP A 4 -7.94 -11.30 -12.43
N ILE A 5 -7.48 -10.13 -11.98
CA ILE A 5 -6.05 -9.93 -11.71
C ILE A 5 -5.66 -11.04 -10.74
N PRO A 6 -4.60 -11.82 -11.02
CA PRO A 6 -4.14 -12.81 -10.05
C PRO A 6 -3.82 -12.10 -8.73
N THR A 7 -4.64 -12.35 -7.72
CA THR A 7 -4.34 -11.99 -6.35
C THR A 7 -3.54 -13.13 -5.74
N TYR A 8 -2.40 -12.81 -5.17
CA TYR A 8 -1.52 -13.76 -4.51
C TYR A 8 -1.71 -13.76 -3.00
N SER A 9 -2.21 -12.64 -2.46
CA SER A 9 -2.46 -12.44 -1.05
C SER A 9 -3.92 -12.69 -0.71
N GLU A 10 -4.13 -13.39 0.39
CA GLU A 10 -5.39 -13.54 1.07
C GLU A 10 -5.32 -12.76 2.38
N CYS A 11 -6.40 -12.07 2.72
CA CYS A 11 -6.48 -11.45 4.04
C CYS A 11 -6.87 -12.51 5.08
N ALA A 12 -6.26 -12.42 6.26
CA ALA A 12 -6.54 -13.24 7.42
C ALA A 12 -7.70 -12.68 8.25
N PRO A 13 -8.46 -13.55 8.94
CA PRO A 13 -9.44 -13.10 9.93
C PRO A 13 -8.76 -12.54 11.19
N PRO A 14 -9.53 -11.84 12.06
CA PRO A 14 -9.03 -11.38 13.35
C PRO A 14 -8.45 -12.52 14.20
N GLY A 15 -7.25 -12.30 14.75
CA GLY A 15 -6.52 -13.27 15.57
C GLY A 15 -5.61 -14.22 14.79
N GLU A 16 -5.76 -14.31 13.46
CA GLU A 16 -4.81 -15.00 12.57
C GLU A 16 -3.84 -14.00 11.93
N ALA A 17 -4.34 -12.81 11.56
CA ALA A 17 -3.50 -11.71 11.11
C ALA A 17 -2.47 -11.35 12.20
N ARG A 18 -1.20 -11.15 11.83
CA ARG A 18 -0.12 -10.87 12.78
C ARG A 18 1.02 -10.09 12.11
N SER A 19 1.70 -9.24 12.87
CA SER A 19 2.87 -8.52 12.37
C SER A 19 4.07 -9.47 12.21
N HIS A 20 5.01 -9.16 11.30
CA HIS A 20 6.28 -9.90 11.19
C HIS A 20 7.04 -9.96 12.52
N LYS A 21 6.87 -8.94 13.38
CA LYS A 21 7.48 -8.86 14.72
C LYS A 21 7.00 -9.97 15.66
N GLN A 22 5.89 -10.62 15.33
CA GLN A 22 5.30 -11.73 16.08
C GLN A 22 5.67 -13.10 15.48
N LEU A 23 6.35 -13.12 14.33
CA LEU A 23 6.91 -14.36 13.81
C LEU A 23 8.05 -14.82 14.72
N GLY A 24 7.88 -16.01 15.30
CA GLY A 24 8.88 -16.63 16.13
C GLY A 24 9.95 -17.35 15.32
N GLY A 25 11.03 -17.72 16.00
CA GLY A 25 12.01 -18.66 15.50
C GLY A 25 12.66 -18.24 14.18
N ILE A 26 12.75 -19.18 13.25
CA ILE A 26 13.51 -19.02 12.01
C ILE A 26 12.71 -18.26 10.96
N ALA A 27 11.39 -18.45 10.90
CA ALA A 27 10.52 -17.67 10.01
C ALA A 27 10.62 -16.17 10.32
N GLY A 28 10.55 -15.77 11.59
CA GLY A 28 10.72 -14.36 11.96
C GLY A 28 12.11 -13.81 11.69
N THR A 29 13.15 -14.62 11.90
CA THR A 29 14.53 -14.21 11.56
C THR A 29 14.67 -13.99 10.05
N ILE A 30 14.11 -14.88 9.23
CA ILE A 30 14.12 -14.76 7.77
C ILE A 30 13.29 -13.56 7.33
N GLY A 31 12.10 -13.39 7.87
CA GLY A 31 11.19 -12.31 7.51
C GLY A 31 11.80 -10.94 7.77
N ASN A 32 12.27 -10.67 9.00
CA ASN A 32 12.92 -9.40 9.33
C ASN A 32 14.09 -9.13 8.38
N ALA A 33 14.90 -10.14 8.10
CA ALA A 33 16.06 -10.01 7.23
C ALA A 33 15.65 -9.72 5.76
N ILE A 34 14.62 -10.38 5.22
CA ILE A 34 14.14 -10.16 3.85
C ILE A 34 13.55 -8.75 3.70
N LEU A 35 12.74 -8.32 4.67
CA LEU A 35 12.03 -7.03 4.64
C LEU A 35 12.97 -5.84 4.85
N GLU A 36 13.94 -5.95 5.77
CA GLU A 36 14.88 -4.85 6.04
C GLU A 36 15.99 -4.76 4.97
N HIS A 37 16.55 -5.91 4.58
CA HIS A 37 17.78 -5.97 3.78
C HIS A 37 17.83 -7.18 2.84
N THR A 38 16.90 -7.27 1.88
CA THR A 38 16.76 -8.39 0.94
C THR A 38 18.09 -8.88 0.36
N ALA A 39 18.92 -7.97 -0.17
CA ALA A 39 20.20 -8.32 -0.78
C ALA A 39 21.21 -8.91 0.23
N VAL A 40 21.29 -8.34 1.43
CA VAL A 40 22.17 -8.84 2.51
C VAL A 40 21.70 -10.21 2.97
N THR A 41 20.39 -10.44 3.02
CA THR A 41 19.79 -11.69 3.46
C THR A 41 20.04 -12.82 2.49
N VAL A 42 19.88 -12.57 1.17
CA VAL A 42 20.27 -13.54 0.14
C VAL A 42 21.76 -13.88 0.26
N ALA A 43 22.62 -12.87 0.43
CA ALA A 43 24.05 -13.10 0.62
C ALA A 43 24.36 -13.89 1.91
N ALA A 44 23.66 -13.61 3.01
CA ALA A 44 23.84 -14.29 4.29
C ALA A 44 23.37 -15.75 4.24
N LEU A 45 22.25 -16.04 3.57
CA LEU A 45 21.77 -17.41 3.35
C LEU A 45 22.75 -18.21 2.47
N LEU A 46 23.32 -17.58 1.45
CA LEU A 46 24.38 -18.19 0.63
C LEU A 46 25.66 -18.41 1.44
N ALA A 47 26.06 -17.46 2.30
CA ALA A 47 27.20 -17.61 3.18
C ALA A 47 26.97 -18.71 4.24
N LEU A 48 25.75 -18.86 4.74
CA LEU A 48 25.36 -19.95 5.64
C LEU A 48 25.50 -21.31 4.95
N LEU A 49 25.10 -21.42 3.67
CA LEU A 49 25.33 -22.63 2.87
C LEU A 49 26.82 -22.97 2.75
N VAL A 50 27.68 -21.96 2.57
CA VAL A 50 29.14 -22.14 2.55
C VAL A 50 29.68 -22.55 3.93
N GLY A 51 29.22 -21.91 5.00
CA GLY A 51 29.60 -22.26 6.38
C GLY A 51 29.17 -23.68 6.74
N LEU A 52 28.00 -24.11 6.26
CA LEU A 52 27.50 -25.46 6.44
C LEU A 52 28.43 -26.48 5.80
N VAL A 53 28.88 -26.27 4.57
CA VAL A 53 29.87 -27.14 3.92
C VAL A 53 31.09 -27.44 4.81
N LEU A 54 31.48 -26.50 5.67
CA LEU A 54 32.62 -26.65 6.58
C LEU A 54 32.30 -27.47 7.85
N LEU A 55 31.04 -27.56 8.25
CA LEU A 55 30.58 -28.35 9.39
C LEU A 55 30.50 -29.83 8.99
N ASN A 56 31.52 -30.65 9.25
CA ASN A 56 31.70 -32.02 8.74
C ASN A 56 30.63 -33.10 9.13
N ASN A 57 29.37 -32.73 9.40
CA ASN A 57 28.30 -33.63 9.80
C ASN A 57 27.06 -33.55 8.86
N PRO A 58 26.83 -34.58 8.04
CA PRO A 58 25.70 -34.64 7.11
C PRO A 58 24.31 -34.69 7.73
N LEU A 59 24.18 -35.21 8.95
CA LEU A 59 22.92 -35.14 9.65
C LEU A 59 22.59 -33.68 10.00
N THR A 60 23.59 -32.91 10.44
CA THR A 60 23.44 -31.48 10.73
C THR A 60 23.03 -30.70 9.48
N TRP A 61 23.62 -31.02 8.33
CA TRP A 61 23.25 -30.43 7.04
C TRP A 61 21.80 -30.68 6.67
N ALA A 62 21.37 -31.94 6.74
CA ALA A 62 20.01 -32.32 6.38
C ALA A 62 18.98 -31.65 7.30
N VAL A 63 19.24 -31.67 8.62
CA VAL A 63 18.37 -31.01 9.60
C VAL A 63 18.28 -29.51 9.32
N LEU A 64 19.41 -28.83 9.09
CA LEU A 64 19.36 -27.38 8.86
C LEU A 64 18.70 -27.03 7.52
N GLY A 65 18.92 -27.81 6.46
CA GLY A 65 18.23 -27.61 5.19
C GLY A 65 16.71 -27.69 5.33
N VAL A 66 16.22 -28.73 6.01
CA VAL A 66 14.77 -28.87 6.31
C VAL A 66 14.26 -27.69 7.13
N VAL A 67 15.01 -27.27 8.14
CA VAL A 67 14.64 -26.17 9.02
C VAL A 67 14.57 -24.83 8.27
N ILE A 68 15.50 -24.55 7.35
CA ILE A 68 15.48 -23.34 6.52
C ILE A 68 14.30 -23.38 5.55
N ILE A 69 14.06 -24.51 4.88
CA ILE A 69 12.91 -24.67 3.97
C ILE A 69 11.60 -24.44 4.73
N ALA A 70 11.45 -25.04 5.91
CA ALA A 70 10.26 -24.86 6.74
C ALA A 70 10.09 -23.39 7.17
N GLY A 71 11.18 -22.69 7.53
CA GLY A 71 11.13 -21.27 7.87
C GLY A 71 10.77 -20.37 6.68
N LEU A 72 11.23 -20.70 5.47
CA LEU A 72 10.86 -19.99 4.24
C LEU A 72 9.39 -20.20 3.89
N GLU A 73 8.87 -21.44 4.02
CA GLU A 73 7.46 -21.74 3.78
C GLU A 73 6.55 -21.05 4.81
N GLU A 74 6.93 -21.05 6.09
CA GLU A 74 6.18 -20.33 7.14
C GLU A 74 6.21 -18.81 6.92
N PHE A 75 7.34 -18.26 6.48
CA PHE A 75 7.41 -16.84 6.11
C PHE A 75 6.54 -16.53 4.89
N LYS A 76 6.56 -17.36 3.84
CA LYS A 76 5.72 -17.19 2.64
C LYS A 76 4.23 -17.25 2.99
N ASP A 77 3.84 -18.22 3.81
CA ASP A 77 2.46 -18.36 4.28
C ASP A 77 2.03 -17.14 5.09
N TRP A 78 2.90 -16.65 5.98
CA TRP A 78 2.62 -15.40 6.69
C TRP A 78 2.49 -14.21 5.73
N TYR A 79 3.43 -14.01 4.80
CA TYR A 79 3.47 -12.85 3.91
C TYR A 79 2.19 -12.73 3.09
N TYR A 80 1.76 -13.85 2.49
CA TYR A 80 0.62 -13.87 1.58
C TYR A 80 -0.71 -14.16 2.26
N ASN A 81 -0.75 -14.82 3.43
CA ASN A 81 -2.02 -15.24 4.04
C ASN A 81 -2.23 -14.73 5.47
N GLY A 82 -1.19 -14.20 6.13
CA GLY A 82 -1.22 -13.85 7.56
C GLY A 82 -0.87 -12.39 7.87
N ARG A 83 -0.43 -11.61 6.88
CA ARG A 83 -0.03 -10.20 7.03
C ARG A 83 -1.23 -9.26 7.05
N LEU A 84 -2.20 -9.47 6.17
CA LEU A 84 -3.30 -8.54 5.93
C LEU A 84 -4.52 -8.95 6.77
N LEU A 85 -5.09 -8.05 7.56
CA LEU A 85 -6.34 -8.28 8.30
C LEU A 85 -7.54 -7.91 7.42
N CYS A 86 -8.47 -8.84 7.19
CA CYS A 86 -9.69 -8.55 6.44
C CYS A 86 -10.60 -7.59 7.22
N ILE A 87 -11.02 -6.50 6.59
CA ILE A 87 -12.08 -5.63 7.12
C ILE A 87 -13.34 -5.82 6.28
N VAL A 88 -13.25 -5.51 4.99
CA VAL A 88 -14.34 -5.69 4.02
C VAL A 88 -13.76 -6.28 2.74
N ASP A 89 -14.29 -7.44 2.34
CA ASP A 89 -14.00 -8.04 1.03
C ASP A 89 -14.69 -7.19 -0.05
N ARG A 90 -13.96 -6.89 -1.14
CA ARG A 90 -14.52 -6.27 -2.36
C ARG A 90 -15.16 -4.90 -2.15
N ASP A 91 -14.42 -4.01 -1.52
CA ASP A 91 -14.78 -2.61 -1.43
C ASP A 91 -14.28 -1.81 -2.65
N CYS A 92 -14.81 -0.60 -2.77
CA CYS A 92 -14.57 0.29 -3.89
C CYS A 92 -14.27 1.72 -3.40
N ALA A 93 -13.20 2.33 -3.88
CA ALA A 93 -12.84 3.70 -3.53
C ALA A 93 -12.71 4.54 -4.81
N ILE A 94 -13.27 5.75 -4.80
CA ILE A 94 -13.18 6.70 -5.92
C ILE A 94 -12.38 7.92 -5.44
N GLY A 95 -11.36 8.29 -6.19
CA GLY A 95 -10.53 9.44 -5.85
C GLY A 95 -9.67 9.91 -7.00
N THR A 96 -9.00 11.02 -6.79
CA THR A 96 -8.00 11.59 -7.69
C THR A 96 -6.63 11.00 -7.35
N VAL A 97 -5.91 10.50 -8.35
CA VAL A 97 -4.52 10.07 -8.18
C VAL A 97 -3.66 11.27 -7.79
N ILE A 98 -2.85 11.14 -6.75
CA ILE A 98 -2.05 12.27 -6.23
C ILE A 98 -0.54 12.10 -6.39
N ALA A 99 -0.09 10.93 -6.85
CA ALA A 99 1.31 10.55 -6.91
C ALA A 99 1.52 9.54 -8.03
N GLU A 100 2.70 9.60 -8.68
CA GLU A 100 3.06 8.63 -9.72
C GLU A 100 3.07 7.23 -9.14
N PRO A 101 2.54 6.22 -9.86
CA PRO A 101 2.55 4.85 -9.37
C PRO A 101 3.97 4.32 -9.14
N GLU A 102 4.35 4.16 -7.88
CA GLU A 102 5.70 3.68 -7.53
C GLU A 102 5.72 2.15 -7.40
N ALA A 103 6.79 1.52 -7.92
CA ALA A 103 7.10 0.13 -7.60
C ALA A 103 7.64 0.03 -6.18
N ALA A 104 7.04 -0.84 -5.39
CA ALA A 104 7.59 -1.30 -4.13
C ALA A 104 8.62 -2.42 -4.36
N PHE A 105 9.44 -2.68 -3.34
CA PHE A 105 10.51 -3.68 -3.44
C PHE A 105 9.98 -5.11 -3.58
N ASP A 106 8.72 -5.33 -3.19
CA ASP A 106 8.04 -6.62 -3.22
C ASP A 106 7.28 -6.89 -4.52
N GLY A 107 7.41 -5.97 -5.48
CA GLY A 107 6.78 -6.03 -6.79
C GLY A 107 5.43 -5.33 -6.84
N ASP A 108 4.92 -4.84 -5.71
CA ASP A 108 3.63 -4.15 -5.67
C ASP A 108 3.72 -2.77 -6.33
N ARG A 109 2.59 -2.29 -6.88
CA ARG A 109 2.46 -0.94 -7.43
C ARG A 109 1.52 -0.12 -6.58
N LYS A 110 2.03 1.01 -6.11
CA LYS A 110 1.33 1.90 -5.18
C LYS A 110 0.50 2.91 -5.94
N LEU A 111 -0.78 3.01 -5.61
CA LEU A 111 -1.71 3.99 -6.16
C LEU A 111 -2.33 4.78 -4.99
N ASN A 112 -2.02 6.07 -4.92
CA ASN A 112 -2.47 6.94 -3.83
C ASN A 112 -3.63 7.81 -4.29
N LEU A 113 -4.76 7.74 -3.58
CA LEU A 113 -5.99 8.45 -3.95
C LEU A 113 -6.37 9.51 -2.92
N SER A 114 -6.53 10.76 -3.37
CA SER A 114 -7.33 11.75 -2.63
C SER A 114 -8.80 11.42 -2.88
N LEU A 115 -9.48 10.93 -1.83
CA LEU A 115 -10.86 10.46 -1.97
C LEU A 115 -11.81 11.58 -2.41
N ALA A 116 -12.71 11.23 -3.32
CA ALA A 116 -13.85 12.07 -3.66
C ALA A 116 -14.69 12.39 -2.39
N PRO A 117 -15.54 13.42 -2.40
CA PRO A 117 -15.63 14.48 -3.39
C PRO A 117 -14.59 15.58 -3.18
N TYR A 118 -13.55 15.35 -2.37
CA TYR A 118 -12.60 16.41 -2.05
C TYR A 118 -11.61 16.62 -3.19
N SER A 119 -11.54 17.85 -3.69
CA SER A 119 -10.40 18.25 -4.52
C SER A 119 -9.16 18.44 -3.63
N GLN A 120 -7.97 18.27 -4.21
CA GLN A 120 -6.71 18.51 -3.47
C GLN A 120 -6.69 19.92 -2.83
N GLY A 121 -7.17 20.94 -3.54
CA GLY A 121 -7.29 22.30 -3.00
C GLY A 121 -8.17 22.39 -1.76
N GLN A 122 -9.32 21.71 -1.70
CA GLN A 122 -10.17 21.68 -0.51
C GLN A 122 -9.50 20.98 0.67
N VAL A 123 -8.72 19.94 0.38
CA VAL A 123 -7.93 19.24 1.40
C VAL A 123 -6.85 20.16 1.96
N VAL A 124 -6.14 20.89 1.09
CA VAL A 124 -5.13 21.89 1.51
C VAL A 124 -5.77 23.04 2.30
N GLU A 125 -6.91 23.57 1.85
CA GLU A 125 -7.66 24.60 2.59
C GLU A 125 -8.04 24.10 4.00
N THR A 126 -8.49 22.86 4.12
CA THR A 126 -8.85 22.24 5.39
C THR A 126 -7.63 22.05 6.30
N LEU A 127 -6.50 21.66 5.72
CA LEU A 127 -5.22 21.57 6.43
C LEU A 127 -4.77 22.94 6.96
N LEU A 128 -4.84 23.99 6.14
CA LEU A 128 -4.50 25.35 6.54
C LEU A 128 -5.41 25.88 7.65
N ASP A 129 -6.73 25.66 7.54
CA ASP A 129 -7.71 26.01 8.58
C ASP A 129 -7.43 25.26 9.89
N HIS A 130 -7.11 23.97 9.81
CA HIS A 130 -6.79 23.16 10.98
C HIS A 130 -5.50 23.66 11.66
N ILE A 131 -4.45 23.97 10.89
CA ILE A 131 -3.20 24.56 11.40
C ILE A 131 -3.47 25.90 12.08
N ALA A 132 -4.25 26.79 11.45
CA ALA A 132 -4.57 28.09 12.01
C ALA A 132 -5.37 27.98 13.32
N THR A 133 -6.36 27.08 13.37
CA THR A 133 -7.16 26.82 14.58
C THR A 133 -6.33 26.25 15.73
N ASN A 134 -5.27 25.51 15.42
CA ASN A 134 -4.44 24.79 16.38
C ASN A 134 -3.01 25.34 16.54
N GLU A 135 -2.79 26.60 16.17
CA GLU A 135 -1.46 27.23 16.24
C GLU A 135 -0.83 27.13 17.64
N THR A 136 -1.61 27.34 18.71
CA THR A 136 -1.10 27.25 20.10
C THR A 136 -0.60 25.85 20.44
N MET A 137 -1.30 24.82 19.99
CA MET A 137 -0.90 23.42 20.17
C MET A 137 0.39 23.13 19.39
N LEU A 138 0.48 23.57 18.13
CA LEU A 138 1.61 23.28 17.24
C LEU A 138 2.93 23.97 17.65
N ILE A 139 2.87 25.01 18.48
CA ILE A 139 4.06 25.72 19.00
C ILE A 139 4.44 25.31 20.43
N ASP A 140 3.59 24.57 21.15
CA ASP A 140 3.84 24.16 22.53
C ASP A 140 4.35 22.71 22.61
N ASN A 141 5.66 22.56 22.80
CA ASN A 141 6.28 21.24 22.98
C ASN A 141 5.70 20.46 24.16
N ALA A 142 5.24 21.15 25.21
CA ALA A 142 4.70 20.50 26.40
C ALA A 142 3.37 19.79 26.15
N SER A 143 2.67 20.14 25.06
CA SER A 143 1.44 19.48 24.64
C SER A 143 1.69 18.03 24.15
N PHE A 144 2.94 17.65 23.85
CA PHE A 144 3.28 16.37 23.24
C PHE A 144 4.46 15.64 23.91
N ASN A 145 4.41 15.45 25.24
CA ASN A 145 5.53 14.91 26.03
C ASN A 145 5.84 13.39 25.89
N ASP A 146 5.68 12.75 24.73
CA ASP A 146 5.80 11.28 24.60
C ASP A 146 6.64 10.77 23.39
N PRO A 147 7.91 10.34 23.57
CA PRO A 147 8.80 9.99 22.46
C PRO A 147 8.24 8.93 21.48
N PRO A 148 8.69 8.89 20.21
CA PRO A 148 9.87 9.58 19.66
C PRO A 148 9.54 11.00 19.20
N PHE A 149 10.14 11.99 19.87
CA PHE A 149 10.05 13.40 19.48
C PHE A 149 11.43 14.02 19.38
N HIS A 150 11.55 15.01 18.51
CA HIS A 150 12.56 16.06 18.60
C HIS A 150 12.42 16.80 19.94
N ALA A 151 13.49 17.37 20.48
CA ALA A 151 13.41 18.22 21.67
C ALA A 151 12.55 19.49 21.48
N SER A 152 12.09 19.77 20.25
CA SER A 152 11.22 20.90 19.91
C SER A 152 10.48 20.72 18.58
N ALA A 153 9.23 21.18 18.51
CA ALA A 153 8.48 21.37 17.27
C ALA A 153 9.24 22.28 16.30
N PRO A 154 9.17 22.04 14.97
CA PRO A 154 9.69 23.00 14.00
C PRO A 154 8.92 24.33 14.12
N PRO A 155 9.58 25.49 13.91
CA PRO A 155 8.89 26.77 13.90
C PRO A 155 7.76 26.77 12.87
N LEU A 156 6.56 27.09 13.33
CA LEU A 156 5.39 27.21 12.47
C LEU A 156 5.61 28.39 11.49
N PRO A 157 5.57 28.18 10.16
CA PRO A 157 5.75 29.27 9.19
C PRO A 157 4.62 30.31 9.33
N VAL A 158 4.84 31.57 8.97
CA VAL A 158 3.77 32.58 9.10
C VAL A 158 2.61 32.29 8.14
N ALA A 159 1.39 32.70 8.48
CA ALA A 159 0.19 32.41 7.69
C ALA A 159 0.36 32.68 6.19
N ALA A 160 0.84 33.87 5.83
CA ALA A 160 1.08 34.26 4.44
C ALA A 160 2.10 33.38 3.70
N GLN A 161 3.06 32.75 4.40
CA GLN A 161 3.98 31.81 3.77
C GLN A 161 3.29 30.47 3.49
N ARG A 162 2.50 29.97 4.44
CA ARG A 162 1.81 28.67 4.31
C ARG A 162 0.73 28.70 3.22
N GLU A 163 0.04 29.84 3.08
CA GLU A 163 -1.04 30.01 2.11
C GLU A 163 -0.55 30.21 0.67
N ASN A 164 0.65 30.79 0.48
CA ASN A 164 1.16 31.15 -0.84
C ASN A 164 2.28 30.22 -1.35
N ASP A 165 2.78 29.30 -0.53
CA ASP A 165 3.91 28.42 -0.86
C ASP A 165 3.69 27.01 -0.29
N LEU A 166 3.21 26.10 -1.15
CA LEU A 166 3.03 24.69 -0.80
C LEU A 166 4.35 24.00 -0.46
N GLY A 167 5.47 24.46 -1.02
CA GLY A 167 6.80 23.94 -0.71
C GLY A 167 7.17 24.22 0.75
N ILE A 168 6.84 25.40 1.27
CA ILE A 168 7.00 25.74 2.69
C ILE A 168 6.09 24.89 3.56
N LEU A 169 4.82 24.74 3.19
CA LEU A 169 3.87 23.90 3.94
C LEU A 169 4.33 22.43 3.98
N ARG A 170 4.74 21.87 2.83
CA ARG A 170 5.32 20.53 2.71
C ARG A 170 6.58 20.38 3.57
N GLY A 171 7.49 21.35 3.52
CA GLY A 171 8.70 21.36 4.35
C GLY A 171 8.40 21.36 5.84
N TYR A 172 7.37 22.10 6.27
CA TYR A 172 6.89 22.10 7.65
C TYR A 172 6.34 20.73 8.05
N LEU A 173 5.45 20.13 7.25
CA LEU A 173 4.84 18.82 7.53
C LEU A 173 5.89 17.70 7.58
N ARG A 174 6.89 17.74 6.68
CA ARG A 174 8.06 16.86 6.74
C ARG A 174 8.81 16.98 8.07
N ALA A 175 9.03 18.20 8.54
CA ALA A 175 9.70 18.44 9.80
C ALA A 175 8.85 18.04 11.02
N LEU A 176 7.51 18.05 10.92
CA LEU A 176 6.65 17.48 11.97
C LEU A 176 6.66 15.96 11.98
N ARG A 177 6.66 15.29 10.82
CA ARG A 177 6.45 13.84 10.72
C ARG A 177 7.49 13.05 11.51
N SER A 178 8.78 13.27 11.26
CA SER A 178 9.86 12.62 12.02
C SER A 178 11.21 13.24 11.67
N SER A 179 12.17 13.11 12.58
CA SER A 179 13.59 13.41 12.33
C SER A 179 14.46 12.17 12.19
N ASP A 180 13.90 10.97 12.39
CA ASP A 180 14.63 9.73 12.29
C ASP A 180 14.54 9.20 10.85
N PRO A 181 15.60 9.31 10.04
CA PRO A 181 15.63 8.74 8.71
C PRO A 181 15.65 7.20 8.72
N ASP A 182 15.96 6.56 9.86
CA ASP A 182 16.15 5.11 9.98
C ASP A 182 14.84 4.37 10.35
N ASP A 183 13.82 5.07 10.85
CA ASP A 183 12.46 4.54 11.09
C ASP A 183 11.43 5.34 10.27
N GLY A 184 11.39 5.06 8.97
CA GLY A 184 10.55 5.77 7.99
C GLY A 184 9.04 5.73 8.28
N ASP A 185 8.61 4.81 9.16
CA ASP A 185 7.21 4.59 9.53
C ASP A 185 6.82 5.21 10.89
N ALA A 186 7.80 5.60 11.73
CA ALA A 186 7.50 6.25 13.01
C ALA A 186 7.08 7.72 12.83
N GLU A 187 5.77 7.96 12.88
CA GLU A 187 5.21 9.30 12.88
C GLU A 187 5.15 9.92 14.29
N SER A 188 5.58 11.18 14.40
CA SER A 188 5.44 11.96 15.62
C SER A 188 3.96 12.06 15.99
N ARG A 189 3.67 12.01 17.29
CA ARG A 189 2.27 12.12 17.74
C ARG A 189 1.68 13.49 17.38
N MET A 190 2.46 14.57 17.31
CA MET A 190 1.98 15.86 16.84
C MET A 190 1.49 15.81 15.40
N PHE A 191 2.25 15.16 14.52
CA PHE A 191 1.87 14.95 13.14
C PHE A 191 0.59 14.11 13.03
N ARG A 192 0.52 12.98 13.75
CA ARG A 192 -0.70 12.15 13.80
C ARG A 192 -1.93 12.93 14.25
N GLN A 193 -1.82 13.73 15.31
CA GLN A 193 -2.95 14.52 15.83
C GLN A 193 -3.39 15.61 14.85
N LEU A 194 -2.44 16.26 14.17
CA LEU A 194 -2.74 17.18 13.08
C LEU A 194 -3.55 16.48 11.98
N LEU A 195 -3.08 15.33 11.50
CA LEU A 195 -3.75 14.57 10.44
C LEU A 195 -5.14 14.09 10.84
N ILE A 196 -5.29 13.50 12.04
CA ILE A 196 -6.58 13.06 12.57
C ILE A 196 -7.56 14.23 12.56
N GLY A 197 -7.10 15.41 12.98
CA GLY A 197 -7.92 16.62 13.00
C GLY A 197 -8.29 17.15 11.61
N VAL A 198 -7.42 17.01 10.61
CA VAL A 198 -7.72 17.37 9.20
C VAL A 198 -8.72 16.39 8.60
N VAL A 199 -8.46 15.09 8.73
CA VAL A 199 -9.36 14.03 8.25
C VAL A 199 -10.72 14.17 8.90
N HIS A 200 -10.79 14.41 10.21
CA HIS A 200 -12.07 14.62 10.88
C HIS A 200 -12.84 15.83 10.32
N ARG A 201 -12.18 16.95 10.04
CA ARG A 201 -12.85 18.12 9.45
C ARG A 201 -13.44 17.80 8.09
N LEU A 202 -12.68 17.13 7.22
CA LEU A 202 -13.16 16.67 5.91
C LEU A 202 -14.39 15.78 6.11
N MET A 203 -14.21 14.67 6.81
CA MET A 203 -15.21 13.61 6.96
C MET A 203 -16.42 13.98 7.84
N SER A 204 -16.34 15.08 8.61
CA SER A 204 -17.46 15.58 9.40
C SER A 204 -18.55 16.29 8.56
N ASP A 205 -18.26 16.66 7.30
CA ASP A 205 -19.24 17.29 6.42
C ASP A 205 -20.34 16.29 6.00
N PRO A 206 -21.60 16.42 6.48
CA PRO A 206 -22.67 15.47 6.19
C PRO A 206 -23.02 15.35 4.70
N ALA A 207 -22.66 16.34 3.88
CA ALA A 207 -22.88 16.27 2.44
C ALA A 207 -21.82 15.41 1.70
N ARG A 208 -20.71 15.10 2.38
CA ARG A 208 -19.49 14.51 1.79
C ARG A 208 -18.92 13.35 2.60
N ASN A 209 -19.62 12.92 3.64
CA ASN A 209 -19.17 11.94 4.62
C ASN A 209 -19.44 10.47 4.23
N PHE A 210 -19.67 10.18 2.95
CA PHE A 210 -20.01 8.81 2.53
C PHE A 210 -18.81 7.85 2.57
N TYR A 211 -17.59 8.39 2.69
CA TYR A 211 -16.40 7.60 3.01
C TYR A 211 -16.20 7.37 4.51
N ASN A 212 -17.13 7.80 5.38
CA ASN A 212 -17.04 7.49 6.81
C ASN A 212 -16.97 5.98 7.09
N ARG A 213 -17.38 5.16 6.13
CA ARG A 213 -17.19 3.71 6.21
C ARG A 213 -15.73 3.29 6.35
N TYR A 214 -14.78 4.12 5.90
CA TYR A 214 -13.34 3.89 6.07
C TYR A 214 -12.84 4.23 7.48
N TYR A 215 -13.67 4.86 8.34
CA TYR A 215 -13.36 4.94 9.76
C TYR A 215 -13.21 3.52 10.29
N ARG A 216 -12.03 3.22 10.84
CA ARG A 216 -11.59 1.84 11.08
C ARG A 216 -12.41 1.10 12.14
N LYS A 217 -13.32 1.79 12.83
CA LYS A 217 -14.30 1.24 13.78
C LYS A 217 -15.72 1.77 13.52
N ASP A 218 -16.10 1.95 12.26
CA ASP A 218 -17.50 2.25 11.94
C ASP A 218 -18.40 1.10 12.41
N ALA A 219 -19.24 1.38 13.41
CA ALA A 219 -20.16 0.41 14.00
C ALA A 219 -21.18 -0.14 12.99
N ALA A 220 -21.35 0.51 11.83
CA ALA A 220 -22.18 0.00 10.73
C ALA A 220 -21.55 -1.23 10.04
N PHE A 221 -20.23 -1.35 10.03
CA PHE A 221 -19.49 -2.42 9.35
C PHE A 221 -18.78 -3.36 10.34
N ILE A 222 -18.33 -2.81 11.47
CA ILE A 222 -17.53 -3.52 12.46
C ILE A 222 -18.28 -3.45 13.79
N ALA A 223 -18.90 -4.57 14.17
CA ALA A 223 -19.67 -4.62 15.40
C ALA A 223 -18.78 -4.28 16.62
N PRO A 224 -19.16 -3.30 17.47
CA PRO A 224 -18.39 -2.95 18.66
C PRO A 224 -18.16 -4.16 19.57
N GLY A 225 -16.92 -4.35 20.02
CA GLY A 225 -16.48 -5.49 20.83
C GLY A 225 -16.29 -6.81 20.07
N SER A 226 -16.49 -6.84 18.75
CA SER A 226 -16.17 -8.01 17.92
C SER A 226 -14.67 -8.30 17.90
N ALA A 227 -14.28 -9.49 17.42
CA ALA A 227 -12.86 -9.82 17.28
C ALA A 227 -12.12 -8.84 16.35
N LEU A 228 -12.79 -8.38 15.29
CA LEU A 228 -12.27 -7.37 14.37
C LEU A 228 -12.13 -5.99 15.03
N ASP A 229 -13.16 -5.55 15.76
CA ASP A 229 -13.12 -4.29 16.52
C ASP A 229 -11.98 -4.26 17.56
N ASN A 230 -11.72 -5.38 18.23
CA ASN A 230 -10.64 -5.50 19.21
C ASN A 230 -9.25 -5.63 18.58
N ALA A 231 -9.18 -6.10 17.33
CA ALA A 231 -7.94 -6.21 16.59
C ALA A 231 -7.48 -4.84 16.08
N ILE A 232 -8.40 -4.03 15.58
CA ILE A 232 -8.10 -2.73 14.99
C ILE A 232 -7.78 -1.69 16.08
N PRO A 233 -6.71 -0.89 15.96
CA PRO A 233 -6.52 0.30 16.79
C PRO A 233 -7.56 1.38 16.45
N ARG A 234 -7.92 2.20 17.42
CA ARG A 234 -8.67 3.45 17.32
C ARG A 234 -7.82 4.57 16.69
N ASP A 235 -8.44 5.27 15.76
CA ASP A 235 -7.79 6.37 15.01
C ASP A 235 -8.12 7.74 15.55
N PHE A 236 -9.21 7.78 16.30
CA PHE A 236 -9.91 8.99 16.60
C PHE A 236 -10.54 8.91 17.97
N ASP A 237 -10.38 9.97 18.74
CA ASP A 237 -11.04 10.12 20.03
C ASP A 237 -12.31 10.95 19.87
N THR A 238 -13.46 10.30 19.95
CA THR A 238 -14.77 10.96 19.82
C THR A 238 -15.09 11.94 20.96
N ALA A 239 -14.31 11.92 22.05
CA ALA A 239 -14.45 12.89 23.13
C ALA A 239 -13.74 14.22 22.83
N VAL A 240 -12.85 14.26 21.84
CA VAL A 240 -12.10 15.47 21.47
C VAL A 240 -12.90 16.28 20.44
N ASN A 241 -12.98 17.59 20.65
CA ASN A 241 -13.51 18.50 19.64
C ASN A 241 -12.41 18.82 18.62
N TRP A 242 -12.26 17.97 17.61
CA TRP A 242 -11.19 18.11 16.61
C TRP A 242 -11.34 19.32 15.68
N ALA A 243 -12.56 19.88 15.60
CA ALA A 243 -12.82 21.14 14.94
C ALA A 243 -12.45 22.37 15.82
N GLY A 244 -12.22 22.16 17.12
CA GLY A 244 -11.90 23.21 18.09
C GLY A 244 -10.41 23.55 18.18
N PRO A 245 -10.08 24.65 18.88
CA PRO A 245 -8.70 25.01 19.17
C PRO A 245 -8.08 24.06 20.19
N ASN A 246 -6.78 23.78 20.03
CA ASN A 246 -6.00 22.83 20.82
C ASN A 246 -6.58 21.40 20.82
N ALA A 247 -7.06 20.97 19.66
CA ALA A 247 -7.55 19.62 19.41
C ALA A 247 -6.41 18.60 19.53
N GLN A 248 -6.35 17.91 20.66
CA GLN A 248 -5.40 16.84 20.90
C GLN A 248 -6.01 15.77 21.82
N SER A 249 -5.58 14.53 21.65
CA SER A 249 -5.94 13.42 22.50
C SER A 249 -4.71 12.86 23.23
N ALA A 250 -4.91 12.64 24.53
CA ALA A 250 -3.98 11.88 25.37
C ALA A 250 -4.13 10.37 25.16
N ALA A 251 -5.16 9.91 24.44
CA ALA A 251 -5.53 8.52 24.34
C ALA A 251 -4.42 7.66 23.73
N THR A 252 -4.18 6.53 24.38
CA THR A 252 -3.40 5.41 23.89
C THR A 252 -4.21 4.14 24.06
N GLU A 253 -3.90 3.13 23.26
CA GLU A 253 -4.47 1.81 23.42
C GLU A 253 -3.44 0.74 23.11
N PHE A 254 -3.65 -0.46 23.65
CA PHE A 254 -2.76 -1.57 23.39
C PHE A 254 -2.91 -2.03 21.94
N ASN A 255 -1.86 -1.86 21.15
CA ASN A 255 -1.78 -2.32 19.78
C ASN A 255 -1.18 -3.73 19.77
N ALA A 256 -2.05 -4.74 19.58
CA ALA A 256 -1.68 -6.15 19.67
C ALA A 256 -0.60 -6.56 18.65
N TYR A 257 -0.50 -5.88 17.52
CA TYR A 257 0.43 -6.21 16.42
C TYR A 257 1.87 -5.79 16.71
N ILE A 258 2.04 -4.68 17.42
CA ILE A 258 3.37 -4.19 17.84
C ILE A 258 3.70 -4.54 19.30
N GLY A 259 2.75 -5.11 20.04
CA GLY A 259 2.93 -5.58 21.40
C GLY A 259 3.17 -4.47 22.43
N ARG A 260 2.69 -3.25 22.17
CA ARG A 260 2.81 -2.09 23.08
C ARG A 260 1.61 -1.16 22.94
N ASP A 261 1.43 -0.28 23.92
CA ASP A 261 0.50 0.83 23.79
C ASP A 261 0.96 1.77 22.67
N ASP A 262 0.03 2.21 21.83
CA ASP A 262 0.25 3.17 20.76
C ASP A 262 -0.75 4.31 20.90
N SER A 263 -0.38 5.49 20.39
CA SER A 263 -1.34 6.58 20.26
C SER A 263 -2.22 6.39 19.03
N LEU A 264 -3.29 7.17 18.95
CA LEU A 264 -4.18 7.21 17.78
C LEU A 264 -3.39 7.31 16.48
N ASN A 265 -3.74 6.47 15.50
CA ASN A 265 -3.08 6.38 14.19
C ASN A 265 -4.05 6.91 13.12
N PRO A 266 -3.69 7.92 12.31
CA PRO A 266 -4.60 8.51 11.34
C PRO A 266 -5.09 7.48 10.30
N GLU A 267 -6.37 7.55 9.97
CA GLU A 267 -7.03 6.69 8.98
C GLU A 267 -6.36 6.76 7.61
N PHE A 268 -6.21 7.98 7.09
CA PHE A 268 -5.55 8.24 5.81
C PHE A 268 -4.08 8.58 6.00
N ARG A 269 -3.29 8.18 5.02
CA ARG A 269 -1.84 8.39 5.01
C ARG A 269 -1.52 9.80 4.57
N PHE A 270 -0.35 10.25 4.99
CA PHE A 270 0.23 11.49 4.53
C PHE A 270 1.72 11.25 4.35
N ASP A 271 2.22 11.43 3.14
CA ASP A 271 3.66 11.38 2.91
C ASP A 271 4.25 12.78 2.85
N THR A 272 5.56 12.88 2.99
CA THR A 272 6.22 14.19 3.00
C THR A 272 6.36 14.80 1.61
N THR A 273 5.92 14.08 0.58
CA THR A 273 5.94 14.48 -0.83
C THR A 273 4.60 15.13 -1.23
N HIS A 274 3.50 14.74 -0.60
CA HIS A 274 2.16 15.24 -0.85
C HIS A 274 1.67 16.09 0.33
N VAL A 275 0.78 17.06 0.07
CA VAL A 275 0.20 17.93 1.12
C VAL A 275 -1.23 17.54 1.49
N VAL A 276 -1.67 16.37 1.05
CA VAL A 276 -3.05 15.90 1.15
C VAL A 276 -3.09 14.48 1.73
N PRO A 277 -3.94 14.20 2.73
CA PRO A 277 -4.25 12.83 3.12
C PRO A 277 -4.76 12.01 1.93
N TYR A 278 -4.39 10.73 1.88
CA TYR A 278 -4.79 9.82 0.82
C TYR A 278 -5.14 8.42 1.34
N LEU A 279 -5.99 7.73 0.58
CA LEU A 279 -6.20 6.30 0.69
C LEU A 279 -5.12 5.58 -0.15
N HIS A 280 -4.38 4.70 0.50
CA HIS A 280 -3.41 3.85 -0.18
C HIS A 280 -4.13 2.69 -0.87
N CYS A 281 -3.74 2.37 -2.09
CA CYS A 281 -4.23 1.22 -2.84
C CYS A 281 -3.02 0.51 -3.46
N GLU A 282 -2.91 -0.80 -3.31
CA GLU A 282 -1.78 -1.56 -3.84
C GLU A 282 -2.24 -2.59 -4.86
N ILE A 283 -1.74 -2.43 -6.09
CA ILE A 283 -1.83 -3.45 -7.12
C ILE A 283 -0.75 -4.47 -6.81
N GLU A 284 -1.18 -5.68 -6.52
CA GLU A 284 -0.30 -6.72 -6.01
C GLU A 284 0.64 -7.27 -7.10
N GLY A 285 1.92 -7.30 -6.76
CA GLY A 285 2.96 -8.09 -7.39
C GLY A 285 3.22 -9.38 -6.61
N TYR A 286 4.17 -10.16 -7.09
CA TYR A 286 4.54 -11.45 -6.49
C TYR A 286 6.03 -11.71 -6.56
N TYR A 287 6.83 -10.65 -6.65
CA TYR A 287 8.30 -10.73 -6.66
C TYR A 287 8.82 -11.47 -5.41
N ILE A 288 8.28 -11.16 -4.23
CA ILE A 288 8.66 -11.86 -2.99
C ILE A 288 8.30 -13.34 -3.03
N LYS A 289 7.13 -13.71 -3.58
CA LYS A 289 6.75 -15.11 -3.80
C LYS A 289 7.77 -15.83 -4.66
N LEU A 290 8.15 -15.24 -5.80
CA LEU A 290 9.13 -15.81 -6.72
C LEU A 290 10.49 -15.97 -6.04
N LEU A 291 10.93 -14.96 -5.30
CA LEU A 291 12.19 -15.02 -4.55
C LEU A 291 12.17 -16.17 -3.54
N ILE A 292 11.12 -16.28 -2.72
CA ILE A 292 11.01 -17.33 -1.71
C ILE A 292 10.92 -18.72 -2.35
N ASP A 293 10.11 -18.89 -3.40
CA ASP A 293 9.99 -20.16 -4.12
C ASP A 293 11.31 -20.57 -4.78
N ASN A 294 12.07 -19.61 -5.33
CA ASN A 294 13.40 -19.85 -5.88
C ASN A 294 14.41 -20.27 -4.79
N LEU A 295 14.34 -19.66 -3.60
CA LEU A 295 15.15 -20.07 -2.45
C LEU A 295 14.77 -21.48 -1.97
N ILE A 296 13.48 -21.78 -1.80
CA ILE A 296 12.99 -23.11 -1.41
C ILE A 296 13.45 -24.17 -2.41
N LEU A 297 13.34 -23.90 -3.71
CA LEU A 297 13.81 -24.79 -4.76
C LEU A 297 15.32 -25.03 -4.66
N ALA A 298 16.12 -23.98 -4.46
CA ALA A 298 17.56 -24.09 -4.32
C ALA A 298 17.97 -24.92 -3.08
N PHE A 299 17.37 -24.66 -1.92
CA PHE A 299 17.62 -25.43 -0.69
C PHE A 299 17.15 -26.88 -0.83
N SER A 300 16.03 -27.13 -1.50
CA SER A 300 15.52 -28.47 -1.76
C SER A 300 16.45 -29.26 -2.68
N ALA A 301 16.95 -28.62 -3.74
CA ALA A 301 17.93 -29.21 -4.64
C ALA A 301 19.26 -29.49 -3.95
N TRP A 302 19.73 -28.55 -3.12
CA TRP A 302 20.91 -28.75 -2.27
C TRP A 302 20.72 -29.97 -1.37
N LEU A 303 19.61 -30.05 -0.63
CA LEU A 303 19.30 -31.15 0.29
C LEU A 303 19.23 -32.50 -0.45
N ALA A 304 18.56 -32.54 -1.60
CA ALA A 304 18.46 -33.74 -2.42
C ALA A 304 19.84 -34.20 -2.93
N ALA A 305 20.64 -33.27 -3.46
CA ALA A 305 22.01 -33.56 -3.89
C ALA A 305 22.87 -34.04 -2.72
N MET A 306 22.73 -33.42 -1.54
CA MET A 306 23.44 -33.83 -0.33
C MET A 306 23.14 -35.28 0.08
N LEU A 307 21.87 -35.67 0.06
CA LEU A 307 21.46 -37.03 0.40
C LEU A 307 21.97 -38.06 -0.62
N LEU A 308 21.96 -37.71 -1.91
CA LEU A 308 22.47 -38.56 -2.98
C LEU A 308 24.00 -38.71 -2.96
N LEU A 309 24.71 -37.63 -2.66
CA LEU A 309 26.17 -37.55 -2.70
C LEU A 309 26.81 -37.86 -1.34
N PHE A 310 26.04 -38.19 -0.31
CA PHE A 310 26.56 -38.39 1.06
C PHE A 310 27.72 -39.40 1.12
N PHE A 311 27.73 -40.42 0.25
CA PHE A 311 28.79 -41.42 0.17
C PHE A 311 30.09 -40.91 -0.48
N LEU A 312 30.08 -39.75 -1.14
CA LEU A 312 31.21 -39.19 -1.90
C LEU A 312 32.17 -38.33 -1.06
N THR A 313 32.20 -38.49 0.27
CA THR A 313 33.22 -37.92 1.17
C THR A 313 33.19 -36.36 1.21
N PRO A 314 34.16 -35.60 1.77
CA PRO A 314 33.95 -34.20 2.21
C PRO A 314 33.65 -33.19 1.09
N LEU A 315 33.67 -33.61 -0.18
CA LEU A 315 33.35 -32.75 -1.33
C LEU A 315 31.86 -32.71 -1.66
N ALA A 316 31.05 -33.63 -1.11
CA ALA A 316 29.61 -33.70 -1.37
C ALA A 316 28.87 -32.34 -1.19
N PRO A 317 29.16 -31.54 -0.13
CA PRO A 317 28.50 -30.25 0.05
C PRO A 317 28.84 -29.19 -0.99
N LEU A 318 30.08 -29.19 -1.49
CA LEU A 318 30.48 -28.26 -2.54
C LEU A 318 29.78 -28.58 -3.85
N ILE A 319 29.65 -29.87 -4.18
CA ILE A 319 28.93 -30.32 -5.38
C ILE A 319 27.43 -30.00 -5.26
N ALA A 320 26.83 -30.28 -4.10
CA ALA A 320 25.42 -29.96 -3.84
C ALA A 320 25.15 -28.45 -3.92
N LEU A 321 26.06 -27.63 -3.39
CA LEU A 321 25.98 -26.17 -3.50
C LEU A 321 26.06 -25.71 -4.96
N GLY A 322 26.97 -26.29 -5.75
CA GLY A 322 27.06 -26.00 -7.18
C GLY A 322 25.78 -26.35 -7.95
N ILE A 323 25.13 -27.47 -7.61
CA ILE A 323 23.85 -27.88 -8.19
C ILE A 323 22.73 -26.90 -7.81
N ALA A 324 22.65 -26.53 -6.53
CA ALA A 324 21.64 -25.60 -6.05
C ALA A 324 21.77 -24.21 -6.70
N LEU A 325 23.00 -23.69 -6.77
CA LEU A 325 23.28 -22.42 -7.45
C LEU A 325 22.93 -22.49 -8.93
N LEU A 326 23.27 -23.59 -9.61
CA LEU A 326 22.93 -23.78 -11.02
C LEU A 326 21.41 -23.79 -11.24
N ILE A 327 20.66 -24.50 -10.40
CA ILE A 327 19.19 -24.55 -10.51
C ILE A 327 18.58 -23.17 -10.23
N PHE A 328 19.06 -22.47 -9.21
CA PHE A 328 18.64 -21.10 -8.90
C PHE A 328 18.88 -20.17 -10.11
N LEU A 329 20.09 -20.18 -10.68
CA LEU A 329 20.44 -19.35 -11.83
C LEU A 329 19.63 -19.71 -13.08
N ILE A 330 19.39 -21.00 -13.35
CA ILE A 330 18.55 -21.43 -14.47
C ILE A 330 17.13 -20.91 -14.30
N LYS A 331 16.56 -21.06 -13.10
CA LYS A 331 15.20 -20.60 -12.81
C LYS A 331 15.10 -19.08 -12.93
N TRP A 332 16.05 -18.33 -12.36
CA TRP A 332 16.14 -16.88 -12.49
C TRP A 332 16.23 -16.42 -13.95
N VAL A 333 17.06 -17.07 -14.77
CA VAL A 333 17.15 -16.77 -16.22
C VAL A 333 15.85 -17.10 -16.94
N ILE A 334 15.14 -18.18 -16.58
CA ILE A 334 13.84 -18.49 -17.17
C ILE A 334 12.81 -17.42 -16.81
N ASP A 335 12.78 -16.98 -15.55
CA ASP A 335 11.89 -15.94 -15.08
C ASP A 335 12.11 -14.64 -15.89
N GLU A 336 13.36 -14.20 -15.98
CA GLU A 336 13.76 -13.04 -16.79
C GLU A 336 13.37 -13.18 -18.27
N LEU A 337 13.70 -14.32 -18.91
CA LEU A 337 13.41 -14.56 -20.33
C LEU A 337 11.91 -14.67 -20.65
N THR A 338 11.10 -15.07 -19.67
CA THR A 338 9.64 -15.15 -19.82
C THR A 338 8.94 -13.85 -19.45
N GLY A 339 9.70 -12.84 -18.97
CA GLY A 339 9.15 -11.60 -18.45
C GLY A 339 8.33 -11.80 -17.17
N ASN A 340 8.59 -12.92 -16.46
CA ASN A 340 8.07 -13.24 -15.15
C ASN A 340 8.98 -12.60 -14.10
N ASP A 341 9.06 -11.28 -14.12
CA ASP A 341 9.79 -10.48 -13.13
C ASP A 341 9.06 -10.47 -11.78
N GLY A 342 7.74 -10.70 -11.79
CA GLY A 342 6.93 -10.70 -10.56
C GLY A 342 6.44 -9.31 -10.18
N ASP A 343 6.78 -8.30 -10.97
CA ASP A 343 6.32 -6.94 -10.76
C ASP A 343 4.87 -6.80 -11.26
N ALA A 344 4.07 -6.04 -10.52
CA ALA A 344 2.84 -5.51 -11.06
C ALA A 344 3.16 -4.50 -12.17
N ASP A 345 2.36 -4.55 -13.24
CA ASP A 345 2.47 -3.57 -14.32
C ASP A 345 2.12 -2.17 -13.82
N GLU A 346 2.78 -1.18 -14.41
CA GLU A 346 2.50 0.22 -14.16
C GLU A 346 1.05 0.54 -14.59
N PRO A 347 0.20 1.05 -13.69
CA PRO A 347 -1.14 1.44 -14.08
C PRO A 347 -1.08 2.68 -14.98
N ASP A 348 -1.85 2.66 -16.06
CA ASP A 348 -2.03 3.77 -17.00
C ASP A 348 -2.87 4.90 -16.36
N VAL A 349 -2.24 5.70 -15.50
CA VAL A 349 -2.83 6.86 -14.83
C VAL A 349 -1.87 8.04 -14.87
N ASP A 350 -2.40 9.24 -15.09
CA ASP A 350 -1.63 10.48 -15.08
C ASP A 350 -1.81 11.23 -13.74
N VAL A 351 -0.75 11.88 -13.26
CA VAL A 351 -0.72 12.63 -11.99
C VAL A 351 -0.58 14.13 -12.18
N ASP A 352 0.04 14.52 -13.29
CA ASP A 352 0.29 15.90 -13.67
C ASP A 352 0.01 16.08 -15.17
N ASP A 353 -0.56 17.23 -15.52
CA ASP A 353 -0.56 17.73 -16.90
C ASP A 353 0.70 18.60 -17.10
N PRO A 354 1.72 18.14 -17.88
CA PRO A 354 2.97 18.86 -18.07
C PRO A 354 2.80 20.22 -18.78
N ASP A 355 1.63 20.49 -19.37
CA ASP A 355 1.33 21.74 -20.07
C ASP A 355 0.71 22.82 -19.16
N VAL A 356 0.40 22.51 -17.89
CA VAL A 356 -0.13 23.49 -16.91
C VAL A 356 1.01 24.10 -16.11
N THR A 357 1.55 25.22 -16.60
CA THR A 357 2.63 25.94 -15.91
C THR A 357 2.11 26.66 -14.66
N ASP A 358 2.35 26.05 -13.49
CA ASP A 358 2.78 26.67 -12.22
C ASP A 358 1.91 27.68 -11.45
N ASP A 359 0.66 28.03 -11.81
CA ASP A 359 -0.13 28.92 -10.93
C ASP A 359 -1.65 28.61 -10.84
N ALA A 360 -2.10 28.46 -9.59
CA ALA A 360 -3.47 28.58 -9.04
C ALA A 360 -4.53 27.49 -9.33
N VAL A 361 -4.31 26.51 -10.19
CA VAL A 361 -5.29 25.39 -10.37
C VAL A 361 -4.89 24.19 -9.50
N LEU A 362 -4.96 24.40 -8.19
CA LEU A 362 -4.94 23.38 -7.13
C LEU A 362 -6.20 22.47 -7.15
N ALA A 363 -6.91 22.39 -8.26
CA ALA A 363 -8.11 21.61 -8.44
C ALA A 363 -7.87 20.61 -9.56
N SER A 364 -7.79 19.32 -9.20
CA SER A 364 -7.85 18.13 -10.08
C SER A 364 -6.62 17.72 -10.92
N SER A 365 -5.36 17.86 -10.49
CA SER A 365 -4.23 17.57 -11.40
C SER A 365 -3.99 16.11 -11.79
N GLY A 366 -4.61 15.14 -11.11
CA GLY A 366 -4.48 13.72 -11.46
C GLY A 366 -5.75 13.13 -12.02
N ASP A 367 -5.61 11.97 -12.65
CA ASP A 367 -6.73 11.17 -13.11
C ASP A 367 -7.68 10.83 -11.96
N VAL A 368 -8.98 10.84 -12.24
CA VAL A 368 -9.97 10.31 -11.31
C VAL A 368 -10.13 8.84 -11.62
N VAL A 369 -9.93 8.00 -10.61
CA VAL A 369 -10.01 6.55 -10.74
C VAL A 369 -10.95 5.96 -9.69
N VAL A 370 -11.48 4.79 -10.00
CA VAL A 370 -12.08 3.88 -9.04
C VAL A 370 -11.17 2.71 -8.83
N THR A 371 -10.79 2.41 -7.59
CA THR A 371 -10.13 1.16 -7.22
C THR A 371 -11.16 0.22 -6.62
N TYR A 372 -11.00 -1.08 -6.90
CA TYR A 372 -11.84 -2.14 -6.39
C TYR A 372 -10.95 -3.26 -5.87
N GLY A 373 -11.15 -3.68 -4.63
CA GLY A 373 -10.28 -4.65 -3.97
C GLY A 373 -10.70 -4.93 -2.54
N ASN A 374 -9.83 -5.53 -1.74
CA ASN A 374 -10.16 -5.77 -0.33
C ASN A 374 -9.78 -4.54 0.49
N TRP A 375 -10.70 -4.01 1.29
CA TRP A 375 -10.33 -3.07 2.33
C TRP A 375 -9.76 -3.85 3.51
N ILE A 376 -8.47 -3.65 3.75
CA ILE A 376 -7.69 -4.41 4.73
C ILE A 376 -6.96 -3.48 5.66
N MET A 377 -6.45 -4.07 6.74
CA MET A 377 -5.39 -3.47 7.54
C MET A 377 -4.10 -4.26 7.36
N ASP A 378 -3.05 -3.62 6.87
CA ASP A 378 -1.72 -4.19 6.81
C ASP A 378 -1.02 -4.09 8.18
N THR A 379 -0.76 -5.25 8.77
CA THR A 379 -0.14 -5.39 10.09
C THR A 379 1.39 -5.27 10.06
N GLU A 380 2.01 -5.29 8.87
CA GLU A 380 3.44 -5.08 8.71
C GLU A 380 3.85 -3.67 9.11
N HIS A 381 3.08 -2.69 8.66
CA HIS A 381 3.43 -1.29 8.82
C HIS A 381 2.69 -0.59 9.96
N HIS A 382 2.73 -1.10 11.19
CA HIS A 382 2.10 -0.40 12.32
C HIS A 382 0.59 -0.10 12.16
N ASN A 383 -0.12 -0.93 11.37
CA ASN A 383 -1.56 -0.93 11.10
C ASN A 383 -2.02 0.13 10.09
N TYR A 384 -1.60 -0.03 8.84
CA TYR A 384 -2.04 0.80 7.71
C TYR A 384 -3.33 0.26 7.11
N PHE A 385 -4.15 1.15 6.58
CA PHE A 385 -5.46 0.81 6.01
C PHE A 385 -5.45 1.20 4.55
N GLU A 386 -5.86 0.26 3.71
CA GLU A 386 -5.67 0.35 2.27
C GLU A 386 -6.62 -0.58 1.53
N ILE A 387 -6.70 -0.38 0.22
CA ILE A 387 -7.27 -1.36 -0.69
C ILE A 387 -6.13 -2.25 -1.19
N HIS A 388 -6.02 -3.48 -0.65
CA HIS A 388 -5.01 -4.46 -1.04
C HIS A 388 -5.57 -5.90 -0.94
N PRO A 389 -5.47 -6.71 -2.01
CA PRO A 389 -4.98 -6.32 -3.32
C PRO A 389 -6.05 -5.53 -4.09
N VAL A 390 -5.61 -4.56 -4.90
CA VAL A 390 -6.44 -3.97 -5.94
C VAL A 390 -6.72 -5.03 -7.00
N ARG A 391 -7.98 -5.46 -7.10
CA ARG A 391 -8.46 -6.46 -8.06
C ARG A 391 -8.88 -5.86 -9.40
N ALA A 392 -9.22 -4.57 -9.41
CA ALA A 392 -9.48 -3.81 -10.62
C ALA A 392 -9.33 -2.32 -10.33
N TYR A 393 -8.99 -1.54 -11.36
CA TYR A 393 -9.13 -0.10 -11.32
C TYR A 393 -9.76 0.42 -12.61
N TYR A 394 -10.43 1.55 -12.52
CA TYR A 394 -11.23 2.13 -13.60
C TYR A 394 -10.94 3.60 -13.73
N LEU A 395 -10.60 4.05 -14.92
CA LEU A 395 -10.40 5.47 -15.19
C LEU A 395 -11.77 6.15 -15.34
N VAL A 396 -12.07 7.07 -14.43
CA VAL A 396 -13.29 7.88 -14.40
C VAL A 396 -13.20 9.08 -15.31
N ALA A 397 -12.09 9.81 -15.19
CA ALA A 397 -11.81 10.98 -16.00
C ALA A 397 -10.30 11.15 -16.07
N ARG A 398 -9.79 11.51 -17.25
CA ARG A 398 -8.40 11.91 -17.41
C ARG A 398 -8.24 13.38 -17.07
N ASN A 399 -7.14 13.72 -16.39
CA ASN A 399 -6.79 15.13 -16.19
C ASN A 399 -5.94 15.71 -17.34
N SER A 400 -5.42 14.90 -18.25
CA SER A 400 -4.53 15.40 -19.29
C SER A 400 -5.27 16.17 -20.41
N LEU A 401 -4.75 17.34 -20.79
CA LEU A 401 -4.91 17.98 -22.12
C LEU A 401 -4.25 17.15 -23.25
N GLY A 402 -3.69 16.00 -22.90
CA GLY A 402 -2.78 15.20 -23.70
C GLY A 402 -3.46 14.60 -24.91
N ARG A 403 -2.90 14.90 -26.08
CA ARG A 403 -3.14 14.11 -27.28
C ARG A 403 -2.45 12.76 -27.12
N GLU A 404 -3.17 11.71 -26.76
CA GLU A 404 -2.58 10.38 -26.84
C GLU A 404 -2.57 9.88 -28.28
N PRO A 405 -1.47 9.24 -28.72
CA PRO A 405 -1.46 8.55 -29.99
C PRO A 405 -2.24 7.23 -29.87
N VAL A 406 -3.43 7.18 -30.45
CA VAL A 406 -4.30 6.02 -30.49
C VAL A 406 -4.15 5.32 -31.84
N LEU A 407 -4.10 3.99 -31.85
CA LEU A 407 -4.02 3.23 -33.09
C LEU A 407 -5.42 3.11 -33.73
N ILE A 408 -5.73 3.96 -34.71
CA ILE A 408 -7.00 3.96 -35.45
C ILE A 408 -6.74 3.39 -36.85
N ASN A 409 -7.37 2.26 -37.18
CA ASN A 409 -7.21 1.56 -38.47
C ASN A 409 -5.74 1.22 -38.84
N GLY A 410 -4.90 0.94 -37.84
CA GLY A 410 -3.48 0.63 -38.04
C GLY A 410 -2.57 1.85 -38.22
N ASN A 411 -3.10 3.07 -38.09
CA ASN A 411 -2.33 4.30 -38.05
C ASN A 411 -2.34 4.86 -36.62
N MET A 412 -1.20 5.38 -36.17
CA MET A 412 -1.14 6.17 -34.93
C MET A 412 -1.74 7.54 -35.23
N GLU A 413 -2.93 7.82 -34.71
CA GLU A 413 -3.59 9.11 -34.78
C GLU A 413 -3.53 9.76 -33.40
N GLN A 414 -3.23 11.06 -33.32
CA GLN A 414 -3.35 11.79 -32.06
C GLN A 414 -4.83 12.10 -31.81
N GLU A 415 -5.43 11.43 -30.84
CA GLU A 415 -6.78 11.74 -30.39
C GLU A 415 -6.71 12.84 -29.33
N GLU A 416 -7.34 13.99 -29.60
CA GLU A 416 -7.58 14.99 -28.55
C GLU A 416 -8.66 14.41 -27.64
N PHE A 417 -8.26 13.87 -26.49
CA PHE A 417 -9.20 13.61 -25.41
C PHE A 417 -9.68 14.99 -24.96
N GLY A 418 -10.87 15.38 -25.41
CA GLY A 418 -11.48 16.61 -24.94
C GLY A 418 -11.61 16.55 -23.43
N HIS A 419 -11.43 17.67 -22.75
CA HIS A 419 -11.72 17.77 -21.32
C HIS A 419 -13.09 17.16 -21.06
N GLU A 420 -13.12 15.95 -20.50
CA GLU A 420 -14.24 15.59 -19.68
C GLU A 420 -14.08 16.52 -18.48
N ASN A 421 -14.81 17.64 -18.49
CA ASN A 421 -14.91 18.56 -17.36
C ASN A 421 -15.58 17.79 -16.22
N PHE A 422 -14.80 16.91 -15.60
CA PHE A 422 -15.23 16.04 -14.53
C PHE A 422 -14.79 16.70 -13.24
N ASP A 423 -15.75 17.31 -12.56
CA ASP A 423 -15.49 17.85 -11.24
C ASP A 423 -15.71 16.74 -10.21
N VAL A 424 -14.61 16.26 -9.59
CA VAL A 424 -14.66 15.24 -8.52
C VAL A 424 -15.61 15.64 -7.38
N ARG A 425 -15.85 16.94 -7.20
CA ARG A 425 -16.75 17.50 -6.18
C ARG A 425 -18.23 17.22 -6.47
N GLU A 426 -18.57 16.82 -7.70
CA GLU A 426 -19.92 16.43 -8.10
C GLU A 426 -20.25 14.96 -7.75
N ILE A 427 -19.26 14.17 -7.32
CA ILE A 427 -19.50 12.80 -6.83
C ILE A 427 -20.12 12.86 -5.43
N ASP A 428 -21.44 12.80 -5.33
CA ASP A 428 -22.12 12.59 -4.06
C ASP A 428 -22.16 11.09 -3.66
N ALA A 429 -22.72 10.81 -2.48
CA ALA A 429 -22.86 9.45 -1.95
C ALA A 429 -23.64 8.53 -2.89
N THR A 430 -24.73 9.03 -3.48
CA THR A 430 -25.59 8.24 -4.38
C THR A 430 -24.83 7.88 -5.64
N ARG A 431 -24.05 8.83 -6.15
CA ARG A 431 -23.23 8.66 -7.33
C ARG A 431 -22.08 7.69 -7.10
N ALA A 432 -21.39 7.80 -5.97
CA ALA A 432 -20.33 6.88 -5.57
C ALA A 432 -20.87 5.45 -5.45
N ASP A 433 -21.99 5.25 -4.74
CA ASP A 433 -22.65 3.95 -4.61
C ASP A 433 -23.07 3.37 -5.96
N GLU A 434 -23.56 4.20 -6.88
CA GLU A 434 -23.91 3.77 -8.22
C GLU A 434 -22.69 3.26 -9.01
N ILE A 435 -21.60 4.03 -9.00
CA ILE A 435 -20.34 3.70 -9.69
C ILE A 435 -19.79 2.38 -9.12
N CYS A 436 -19.65 2.30 -7.79
CA CYS A 436 -19.15 1.10 -7.13
C CYS A 436 -20.03 -0.12 -7.45
N ARG A 437 -21.37 0.01 -7.38
CA ARG A 437 -22.30 -1.07 -7.73
C ARG A 437 -22.20 -1.53 -9.19
N ILE A 438 -21.85 -0.64 -10.12
CA ILE A 438 -21.60 -1.01 -11.53
C ILE A 438 -20.32 -1.83 -11.63
N ILE A 439 -19.25 -1.38 -11.00
CA ILE A 439 -17.95 -2.06 -10.99
C ILE A 439 -18.06 -3.43 -10.33
N THR A 440 -18.60 -3.52 -9.12
CA THR A 440 -18.81 -4.79 -8.42
C THR A 440 -19.60 -5.78 -9.28
N ARG A 441 -20.68 -5.34 -9.95
CA ARG A 441 -21.44 -6.23 -10.86
C ARG A 441 -20.64 -6.67 -12.09
N GLY A 442 -19.76 -5.81 -12.59
CA GLY A 442 -18.85 -6.10 -13.70
C GLY A 442 -17.83 -7.17 -13.34
N GLU A 443 -17.20 -7.03 -12.17
CA GLU A 443 -16.16 -7.95 -11.68
C GLU A 443 -16.75 -9.28 -11.18
N GLU A 444 -17.84 -9.24 -10.42
CA GLU A 444 -18.40 -10.44 -9.79
C GLU A 444 -19.32 -11.27 -10.70
N GLY A 445 -19.66 -10.76 -11.88
CA GLY A 445 -20.46 -11.47 -12.87
C GLY A 445 -21.89 -11.76 -12.39
N GLY A 446 -22.76 -10.76 -12.45
CA GLY A 446 -24.22 -11.00 -12.43
C GLY A 446 -24.62 -11.93 -13.59
N THR A 447 -25.44 -12.95 -13.32
CA THR A 447 -25.80 -14.00 -14.29
C THR A 447 -26.67 -13.53 -15.47
N ASP A 448 -27.19 -12.31 -15.45
CA ASP A 448 -28.37 -11.96 -16.25
C ASP A 448 -28.18 -10.91 -17.35
N ASP A 449 -26.98 -10.42 -17.60
CA ASP A 449 -26.65 -9.77 -18.89
C ASP A 449 -25.14 -9.78 -19.06
N VAL A 450 -24.64 -10.67 -19.93
CA VAL A 450 -23.28 -10.54 -20.45
C VAL A 450 -23.26 -9.24 -21.25
N ILE A 451 -22.78 -8.16 -20.66
CA ILE A 451 -22.33 -7.00 -21.43
C ILE A 451 -21.15 -7.52 -22.25
N GLU A 452 -21.41 -7.97 -23.48
CA GLU A 452 -20.38 -8.23 -24.47
C GLU A 452 -19.64 -6.91 -24.71
N ARG A 453 -18.54 -6.69 -23.99
CA ARG A 453 -17.67 -5.52 -24.17
C ARG A 453 -16.83 -5.70 -25.44
N ALA A 454 -17.47 -5.51 -26.59
CA ALA A 454 -16.80 -5.36 -27.88
C ALA A 454 -16.53 -3.86 -28.12
N GLY A 455 -15.50 -3.33 -27.46
CA GLY A 455 -14.99 -1.98 -27.68
C GLY A 455 -14.63 -1.23 -26.40
N PRO A 456 -13.73 -0.21 -26.48
CA PRO A 456 -13.36 0.67 -25.36
C PRO A 456 -14.51 1.54 -24.81
N GLU A 457 -15.74 1.39 -25.33
CA GLU A 457 -16.92 2.21 -24.99
C GLU A 457 -17.93 1.50 -24.07
N ALA A 458 -17.68 0.25 -23.65
CA ALA A 458 -18.71 -0.62 -23.07
C ALA A 458 -18.94 -0.48 -21.54
N LEU A 459 -18.64 0.70 -20.99
CA LEU A 459 -19.32 1.25 -19.82
C LEU A 459 -19.79 2.64 -20.22
N SER A 460 -21.08 2.82 -20.50
CA SER A 460 -21.66 4.09 -20.92
C SER A 460 -21.77 5.11 -19.76
N TYR A 461 -20.62 5.37 -19.14
CA TYR A 461 -20.15 6.69 -18.72
C TYR A 461 -18.87 7.11 -19.48
N GLY A 462 -18.42 6.37 -20.50
CA GLY A 462 -17.14 6.64 -21.20
C GLY A 462 -15.92 5.97 -20.54
N LEU A 463 -16.14 5.17 -19.50
CA LEU A 463 -15.08 4.59 -18.66
C LEU A 463 -14.32 3.49 -19.41
N ARG A 464 -13.07 3.76 -19.80
CA ARG A 464 -12.14 2.71 -20.24
C ARG A 464 -11.72 1.89 -19.01
N ALA A 465 -11.94 0.57 -19.10
CA ALA A 465 -11.49 -0.36 -18.07
C ALA A 465 -10.05 -0.79 -18.35
N TRP A 466 -9.18 -0.66 -17.36
CA TRP A 466 -7.81 -1.16 -17.40
C TRP A 466 -7.69 -2.26 -16.34
N TYR A 467 -7.10 -3.38 -16.71
CA TYR A 467 -6.87 -4.48 -15.78
C TYR A 467 -5.41 -4.37 -15.37
N ALA A 468 -5.16 -4.14 -14.07
CA ALA A 468 -3.79 -4.17 -13.56
C ALA A 468 -3.26 -5.61 -13.59
N GLY A 469 -1.95 -5.82 -13.68
CA GLY A 469 -1.38 -7.16 -13.53
C GLY A 469 -1.52 -8.07 -14.76
N GLY A 470 -0.51 -7.99 -15.62
CA GLY A 470 -0.15 -8.96 -16.65
C GLY A 470 0.15 -8.26 -17.97
N LYS A 471 1.45 -8.11 -18.31
CA LYS A 471 1.97 -7.67 -19.62
C LYS A 471 0.96 -8.05 -20.69
N GLN A 472 0.41 -7.07 -21.41
CA GLN A 472 -0.39 -7.33 -22.61
C GLN A 472 0.40 -8.35 -23.42
N ARG A 473 -0.09 -9.60 -23.46
CA ARG A 473 0.53 -10.62 -24.30
C ARG A 473 0.41 -10.06 -25.71
N ILE A 474 1.54 -9.62 -26.26
CA ILE A 474 1.66 -9.29 -27.67
C ILE A 474 1.20 -10.56 -28.38
N ALA A 475 0.04 -10.48 -29.03
CA ALA A 475 -0.57 -11.57 -29.76
C ALA A 475 0.25 -11.92 -31.00
#